data_AF-A0A699SP50-F1
#
_entry.id   AF-A0A699SP50-F1
#
_cell.length_a   1.000
_cell.length_b   1.000
_cell.length_c   1.000
_cell.angle_alpha   90.00
_cell.angle_beta   90.00
_cell.angle_gamma   90.00
#
_symmetry.space_group_name_H-M   'P 1'
#
loop_
_entity.id
_entity.type
_entity.pdbx_description
1 polymer ?
#
loop_
_entity_poly.entity_id
_entity_poly.type
_entity_poly.pdbx_seq_one_letter_code
_entity_poly.pdbx_strand_id
1 'polypeptide(L)' 'MIPEPSNTNREVPANETFHIQTDDELTKKELKQIEGDDQAIQTILLDLPEEIYAAVDSCETAQEIRLRV' A
#
# COMPACT_ATOMS: atom_id res chain seq x y z
N MET A 1 -37.88 23.48 -41.58
CA MET A 1 -37.73 23.92 -40.18
C MET A 1 -36.52 23.21 -39.61
N ILE A 2 -35.47 23.95 -39.26
CA ILE A 2 -34.27 23.44 -38.58
C ILE A 2 -34.22 24.16 -37.23
N PRO A 3 -34.04 23.49 -36.09
CA PRO A 3 -33.94 24.19 -34.81
C PRO A 3 -32.54 24.81 -34.69
N GLU A 4 -32.47 26.03 -34.17
CA GLU A 4 -31.21 26.71 -33.87
C GLU A 4 -30.39 25.92 -32.86
N PRO A 5 -29.04 26.02 -32.88
CA PRO A 5 -28.22 25.50 -31.82
C PRO A 5 -28.40 26.45 -30.63
N SER A 6 -29.41 26.18 -29.81
CA SER A 6 -29.43 26.68 -28.44
C SER A 6 -28.06 26.36 -27.87
N ASN A 7 -27.35 27.42 -27.53
CA ASN A 7 -26.12 27.44 -26.76
C ASN A 7 -26.35 26.67 -25.46
N THR A 8 -26.34 25.35 -25.61
CA THR A 8 -26.12 24.43 -24.52
C THR A 8 -24.72 24.79 -24.08
N ASN A 9 -24.63 25.74 -23.14
CA ASN A 9 -23.65 25.75 -22.09
C ASN A 9 -23.68 24.34 -21.55
N ARG A 10 -22.94 23.47 -22.22
CA ARG A 10 -22.53 22.20 -21.71
C ARG A 10 -21.50 22.61 -20.67
N GLU A 11 -21.99 23.17 -19.55
CA GLU A 11 -21.62 22.62 -18.26
C GLU A 11 -21.91 21.13 -18.44
N VAL A 12 -20.89 20.44 -18.96
CA VAL A 12 -20.58 19.14 -18.44
C VAL A 12 -20.51 19.47 -16.94
N PRO A 13 -21.41 18.96 -16.08
CA PRO A 13 -20.94 18.68 -14.76
C PRO A 13 -19.90 17.59 -15.03
N ALA A 14 -18.68 18.02 -15.38
CA ALA A 14 -17.50 17.30 -14.99
C ALA A 14 -17.71 17.30 -13.50
N ASN A 15 -18.32 16.20 -13.02
CA ASN A 15 -18.10 15.62 -11.72
C ASN A 15 -16.95 16.35 -10.98
N GLU A 16 -17.24 17.56 -10.49
CA GLU A 16 -16.44 18.30 -9.51
C GLU A 16 -16.56 17.59 -8.15
N THR A 17 -17.12 16.39 -8.15
CA THR A 17 -16.67 15.26 -7.35
C THR A 17 -15.41 14.62 -7.95
N PHE A 18 -14.42 15.42 -8.36
CA PHE A 18 -13.09 15.10 -7.87
C PHE A 18 -13.22 15.28 -6.37
N HIS A 19 -13.60 14.18 -5.72
CA HIS A 19 -13.48 14.03 -4.30
C HIS A 19 -12.10 14.58 -3.98
N ILE A 20 -12.06 15.79 -3.44
CA ILE A 20 -11.06 16.16 -2.46
C ILE A 20 -11.31 15.10 -1.39
N GLN A 21 -10.72 13.92 -1.57
CA GLN A 21 -10.53 12.96 -0.50
C GLN A 21 -9.60 13.74 0.39
N THR A 22 -10.19 14.49 1.31
CA THR A 22 -9.49 15.29 2.30
C THR A 22 -8.38 14.41 2.84
N ASP A 23 -7.14 14.91 2.93
CA ASP A 23 -5.97 14.10 3.31
C ASP A 23 -6.28 13.19 4.52
N ASP A 24 -7.09 13.65 5.48
CA ASP A 24 -7.60 12.86 6.61
C ASP A 24 -8.26 11.51 6.25
N GLU A 25 -9.04 11.43 5.18
CA GLU A 25 -9.68 10.19 4.71
C GLU A 25 -8.67 9.24 4.05
N LEU A 26 -7.68 9.80 3.33
CA LEU A 26 -6.57 9.02 2.75
C LEU A 26 -5.65 8.50 3.85
N THR A 27 -5.21 9.37 4.75
CA THR A 27 -4.40 9.03 5.91
C THR A 27 -5.09 7.98 6.79
N LYS A 28 -6.41 8.05 6.99
CA LYS A 28 -7.15 7.02 7.74
C LYS A 28 -7.17 5.67 7.04
N LYS A 29 -7.21 5.62 5.71
CA LYS A 29 -7.13 4.36 4.94
C LYS A 29 -5.72 3.79 4.97
N GLU A 30 -4.71 4.63 4.81
CA GLU A 30 -3.30 4.24 4.92
C GLU A 30 -2.97 3.70 6.31
N LEU A 31 -3.43 4.36 7.39
CA LEU A 31 -3.25 3.88 8.76
C LEU A 31 -3.87 2.51 9.00
N LYS A 32 -5.09 2.28 8.49
CA LYS A 32 -5.74 0.96 8.57
C LYS A 32 -5.00 -0.11 7.79
N GLN A 33 -4.37 0.26 6.67
CA GLN A 33 -3.55 -0.65 5.89
C GLN A 33 -2.28 -1.01 6.64
N ILE A 34 -1.58 -0.03 7.21
CA ILE A 34 -0.38 -0.26 8.03
C ILE A 34 -0.70 -1.16 9.22
N GLU A 35 -1.81 -0.92 9.92
CA GLU A 35 -2.23 -1.76 11.05
C GLU A 35 -2.52 -3.22 10.63
N GLY A 36 -3.14 -3.42 9.46
CA GLY A 36 -3.39 -4.74 8.91
C GLY A 36 -2.11 -5.44 8.43
N ASP A 37 -1.21 -4.70 7.78
CA ASP A 37 0.08 -5.20 7.31
C ASP A 37 0.97 -5.58 8.49
N ASP A 38 1.00 -4.77 9.55
CA ASP A 38 1.73 -5.07 10.80
C ASP A 38 1.22 -6.36 11.45
N GLN A 39 -0.09 -6.55 11.50
CA GLN A 39 -0.69 -7.78 12.02
C GLN A 39 -0.36 -9.01 11.14
N ALA A 40 -0.39 -8.85 9.81
CA ALA A 40 -0.03 -9.91 8.88
C ALA A 40 1.45 -10.28 9.02
N ILE A 41 2.34 -9.30 9.11
CA ILE A 41 3.78 -9.50 9.33
C ILE A 41 4.01 -10.22 10.65
N GLN A 42 3.37 -9.78 11.74
CA GLN A 42 3.50 -10.46 13.04
C GLN A 42 3.03 -11.91 12.97
N THR A 43 1.91 -12.18 12.29
CA THR A 43 1.38 -13.53 12.12
C THR A 43 2.35 -14.41 11.34
N ILE A 44 2.88 -13.90 10.23
CA ILE A 44 3.90 -14.59 9.42
C ILE A 44 5.15 -14.88 10.25
N LEU A 45 5.62 -13.92 11.05
CA LEU A 45 6.79 -14.09 11.92
C LEU A 45 6.55 -15.12 13.04
N LEU A 46 5.32 -15.21 13.57
CA LEU A 46 4.95 -16.20 14.58
C LEU A 46 4.77 -17.61 14.00
N ASP A 47 4.25 -17.71 12.76
CA ASP A 47 4.07 -18.98 12.06
C ASP A 47 5.39 -19.53 11.49
N LEU A 48 6.42 -18.69 11.37
CA LEU A 48 7.75 -19.13 10.97
C LEU A 48 8.40 -19.96 12.09
N PRO A 49 8.88 -21.18 11.81
CA PRO A 49 9.61 -21.97 12.78
C PRO A 49 10.88 -21.23 13.24
N GLU A 50 11.12 -21.24 14.55
CA GLU A 50 12.33 -20.68 15.19
C GLU A 50 13.63 -21.22 14.56
N GLU A 51 13.58 -22.45 14.05
CA GLU A 51 14.65 -23.11 13.29
C GLU A 51 15.10 -22.33 12.03
N ILE A 52 14.17 -21.63 11.34
CA ILE A 52 14.51 -20.82 10.16
C ILE A 52 15.28 -19.56 10.59
N TYR A 53 14.86 -18.95 11.69
CA TYR A 53 15.55 -17.78 12.25
C TYR A 53 16.96 -18.16 12.73
N ALA A 54 17.09 -19.28 13.45
CA ALA A 54 18.39 -19.82 13.86
C ALA A 54 19.29 -20.19 12.66
N ALA A 55 18.73 -20.74 11.59
CA ALA A 55 19.47 -21.06 10.38
C ALA A 55 19.97 -19.79 9.65
N VAL A 56 19.15 -18.74 9.56
CA VAL A 56 19.53 -17.46 8.94
C VAL A 56 20.62 -16.75 9.75
N ASP A 57 20.48 -16.67 11.07
CA ASP A 57 21.47 -16.09 11.99
C ASP A 57 22.82 -16.85 11.94
N SER A 58 22.77 -18.18 11.89
CA SER A 58 23.97 -19.01 11.73
C SER A 58 24.62 -18.87 10.34
N CYS A 59 23.83 -18.56 9.30
CA CYS A 59 24.31 -18.35 7.94
C CYS A 59 25.04 -17.01 7.78
N GLU A 60 24.59 -15.96 8.46
CA GLU A 60 25.30 -14.67 8.50
C GLU A 60 26.72 -14.85 9.05
N THR A 61 26.86 -15.61 10.14
CA THR A 61 28.17 -15.97 10.72
C THR A 61 29.01 -16.84 9.76
N ALA A 62 28.40 -17.75 9.00
CA ALA A 62 29.11 -18.61 8.05
C ALA A 62 29.50 -17.90 6.73
N GLN A 63 28.71 -16.92 6.29
CA GLN A 63 29.04 -16.09 5.12
C GLN A 63 30.24 -15.18 5.38
N GLU A 64 30.39 -14.68 6.59
CA GLU A 64 31.55 -13.87 6.99
C GLU A 64 32.87 -14.68 6.95
N ILE A 65 32.79 -16.00 7.11
CA ILE A 65 33.92 -16.93 6.95
C ILE A 65 34.25 -17.19 5.47
N ARG A 66 33.24 -17.23 4.57
CA ARG A 66 33.45 -17.43 3.12
C ARG A 66 34.08 -16.23 2.42
N LEU A 67 33.85 -15.00 2.89
CA LEU A 67 34.41 -13.77 2.31
C LEU A 67 35.87 -13.49 2.72
N ARG A 68 36.45 -14.30 3.62
CA ARG A 68 37.84 -14.16 4.11
C ARG A 68 38.83 -15.18 3.51
N VAL A 69 38.41 -15.96 2.51
CA VAL A 69 39.28 -16.89 1.74
C VAL A 69 39.72 -16.26 0.42
#